data_AF-A0A8J6UTN3-F1
#
_entry.id   AF-A0A8J6UTN3-F1
#
_cell.length_a   1.000
_cell.length_b   1.000
_cell.length_c   1.000
_cell.angle_alpha   90.00
_cell.angle_beta   90.00
_cell.angle_gamma   90.00
#
_symmetry.space_group_name_H-M   'P 1'
#
loop_
_entity.id
_entity.type
_entity.pdbx_description
1 polymer ?
#
loop_
_entity_poly.entity_id
_entity_poly.type
_entity_poly.pdbx_seq_one_letter_code
_entity_poly.pdbx_strand_id
1 'polypeptide(L)'
;MEELAELIRSNPDFRELKRALTVQMVSQGYTYFQIRDVLQVSVGLISKWKQAFEEQGVLGLAFQYQGSTGSLTPSQRLVLRSNFAALGI
;
A
#
# COMPACT_ATOMS: atom_id res chain seq x y z
N MET A 1 3.34 -15.03 -12.35
CA MET A 1 1.86 -15.07 -12.28
C MET A 1 1.38 -15.76 -11.01
N GLU A 2 1.97 -16.90 -10.62
CA GLU A 2 1.65 -17.60 -9.36
C GLU A 2 1.70 -16.70 -8.12
N GLU A 3 2.82 -16.00 -7.89
CA GLU A 3 3.02 -15.11 -6.73
C GLU A 3 1.99 -13.97 -6.63
N LEU A 4 1.56 -13.43 -7.79
CA LEU A 4 0.54 -12.39 -7.85
C LEU A 4 -0.84 -12.93 -7.43
N ALA A 5 -1.15 -14.15 -7.87
CA ALA A 5 -2.39 -14.82 -7.49
C ALA A 5 -2.41 -15.16 -5.99
N GLU A 6 -1.27 -15.57 -5.43
CA GLU A 6 -1.11 -15.78 -3.99
C GLU A 6 -1.32 -14.50 -3.18
N LEU A 7 -0.72 -13.39 -3.61
CA LEU A 7 -0.92 -12.08 -2.97
C LEU A 7 -2.40 -11.65 -2.97
N ILE A 8 -3.14 -11.89 -4.05
CA ILE A 8 -4.57 -11.53 -4.08
C ILE A 8 -5.38 -12.43 -3.14
N ARG A 9 -5.06 -13.73 -3.11
CA ARG A 9 -5.73 -14.71 -2.24
C ARG A 9 -5.42 -14.50 -0.76
N SER A 10 -4.25 -13.97 -0.42
CA SER A 10 -3.85 -13.73 0.97
C SER A 10 -4.58 -12.57 1.65
N ASN A 11 -5.43 -11.83 0.92
CA ASN A 11 -6.21 -10.69 1.40
C ASN A 11 -5.37 -9.63 2.13
N PRO A 12 -4.37 -9.03 1.45
CA PRO A 12 -3.46 -8.05 2.04
C PRO A 12 -4.17 -6.71 2.26
N ASP A 13 -3.43 -5.73 2.79
CA ASP A 13 -3.90 -4.34 2.89
C ASP A 13 -4.55 -3.90 1.57
N PHE A 14 -5.69 -3.21 1.66
CA PHE A 14 -6.50 -2.82 0.51
C PHE A 14 -5.69 -2.12 -0.60
N ARG A 15 -4.60 -1.41 -0.25
CA ARG A 15 -3.72 -0.76 -1.22
C ARG A 15 -2.88 -1.77 -1.99
N GLU A 16 -2.33 -2.78 -1.31
CA GLU A 16 -1.56 -3.86 -1.95
C GLU A 16 -2.46 -4.71 -2.84
N LEU A 17 -3.66 -5.05 -2.37
CA LEU A 17 -4.66 -5.76 -3.17
C LEU A 17 -5.03 -4.99 -4.44
N LYS A 18 -5.30 -3.69 -4.31
CA LYS A 18 -5.65 -2.83 -5.46
C LYS A 18 -4.50 -2.70 -6.47
N ARG A 19 -3.25 -2.66 -6.00
CA ARG A 19 -2.05 -2.71 -6.84
C ARG A 19 -1.93 -4.04 -7.58
N ALA A 20 -2.12 -5.15 -6.87
CA ALA A 20 -2.08 -6.49 -7.44
C ALA A 20 -3.14 -6.70 -8.53
N LEU A 21 -4.40 -6.31 -8.24
CA LEU A 21 -5.49 -6.36 -9.20
C LEU A 21 -5.21 -5.50 -10.44
N THR A 22 -4.62 -4.31 -10.25
CA THR A 22 -4.23 -3.45 -11.37
C THR A 22 -3.26 -4.16 -12.32
N VAL A 23 -2.19 -4.76 -11.77
CA VAL A 23 -1.20 -5.49 -12.58
C VAL A 23 -1.82 -6.71 -13.25
N GLN A 24 -2.70 -7.44 -12.56
CA GLN A 24 -3.41 -8.58 -13.13
C GLN A 24 -4.33 -8.16 -14.30
N MET A 25 -5.06 -7.05 -14.17
CA MET A 25 -5.91 -6.56 -15.26
C MET A 25 -5.09 -6.10 -16.46
N VAL A 26 -3.94 -5.44 -16.23
CA VAL A 26 -3.01 -5.09 -17.33
C VAL A 26 -2.54 -6.35 -18.06
N SER A 27 -2.13 -7.40 -17.34
CA SER A 27 -1.65 -8.64 -17.96
C SER A 27 -2.75 -9.40 -18.71
N GLN A 28 -4.00 -9.21 -18.32
CA GLN A 28 -5.20 -9.71 -19.03
C GLN A 28 -5.60 -8.86 -20.23
N GLY A 29 -4.87 -7.78 -20.54
CA GLY A 29 -5.11 -6.95 -21.71
C GLY A 29 -6.16 -5.85 -21.51
N TYR A 30 -6.56 -5.55 -20.27
CA TYR A 30 -7.44 -4.42 -20.01
C TYR A 30 -6.71 -3.10 -20.30
N THR A 31 -7.43 -2.16 -20.91
CA THR A 31 -6.91 -0.81 -21.12
C THR A 31 -6.80 -0.04 -19.81
N TYR A 32 -5.90 0.94 -19.75
CA TYR A 32 -5.74 1.76 -18.54
C TYR A 32 -7.02 2.53 -18.17
N PHE A 33 -7.86 2.88 -19.16
CA PHE A 33 -9.15 3.54 -18.92
C PHE A 33 -10.17 2.59 -18.28
N GLN A 34 -10.25 1.35 -18.74
CA GLN A 34 -11.12 0.34 -18.10
C GLN A 34 -10.69 0.08 -16.65
N ILE A 35 -9.39 -0.03 -16.41
CA ILE A 35 -8.85 -0.26 -15.06
C ILE A 35 -9.13 0.95 -14.15
N ARG A 36 -8.95 2.18 -14.66
CA ARG A 36 -9.30 3.43 -13.95
C ARG A 36 -10.75 3.38 -13.49
N ASP A 37 -11.66 3.02 -14.39
CA ASP A 37 -13.10 3.08 -14.11
C ASP A 37 -13.54 1.97 -13.15
N VAL A 38 -12.96 0.76 -13.25
CA VAL A 38 -13.25 -0.38 -12.36
C VAL A 38 -12.65 -0.18 -10.96
N LEU A 39 -11.38 0.21 -10.87
CA LEU A 39 -10.66 0.29 -9.59
C LEU A 39 -10.66 1.69 -8.98
N GLN A 40 -11.18 2.69 -9.70
CA GLN A 40 -11.25 4.10 -9.29
C GLN A 40 -9.85 4.63 -8.93
N VAL A 41 -8.89 4.44 -9.83
CA VAL A 41 -7.48 4.87 -9.68
C VAL A 41 -7.03 5.66 -10.88
N SER A 42 -6.10 6.60 -10.71
CA SER A 42 -5.58 7.36 -11.84
C SER A 42 -4.73 6.50 -12.79
N VAL A 43 -4.72 6.88 -14.07
CA VAL A 43 -3.88 6.27 -15.11
C VAL A 43 -2.39 6.31 -14.74
N GLY A 44 -1.94 7.38 -14.09
CA GLY A 44 -0.56 7.49 -13.60
C GLY A 44 -0.22 6.46 -12.52
N LEU A 45 -1.15 6.15 -11.61
CA LEU A 45 -0.94 5.09 -10.61
C LEU A 45 -0.87 3.71 -11.27
N ILE A 46 -1.69 3.45 -12.29
CA ILE A 46 -1.65 2.20 -13.04
C ILE A 46 -0.27 2.01 -13.67
N SER A 47 0.23 3.03 -14.37
CA SER A 47 1.57 2.99 -14.97
C SER A 47 2.67 2.76 -13.93
N LYS A 48 2.59 3.47 -12.80
CA LYS A 48 3.57 3.34 -11.71
C LYS A 48 3.60 1.92 -11.13
N TRP A 49 2.44 1.32 -10.87
CA TRP A 49 2.36 -0.01 -10.27
C TRP A 49 2.77 -1.11 -11.24
N LYS A 50 2.40 -0.98 -12.52
CA LYS A 50 2.93 -1.85 -13.58
C LYS A 50 4.45 -1.82 -13.61
N GLN A 51 5.03 -0.62 -13.69
CA GLN A 51 6.49 -0.45 -13.72
C GLN A 51 7.16 -1.03 -12.46
N ALA A 52 6.63 -0.73 -11.27
CA ALA A 52 7.17 -1.25 -10.01
C ALA A 52 7.16 -2.80 -9.98
N PHE A 53 6.10 -3.43 -10.52
CA PHE A 53 6.04 -4.88 -10.64
C PHE A 53 7.03 -5.44 -11.68
N GLU A 54 7.20 -4.76 -12.81
CA GLU A 54 8.18 -5.17 -13.83
C GLU A 54 9.62 -5.09 -13.31
N GLU A 55 9.92 -4.11 -12.46
CA GLU A 55 11.25 -3.90 -11.88
C GLU A 55 11.53 -4.79 -10.65
N GLN A 56 10.54 -5.00 -9.78
CA GLN A 56 10.75 -5.55 -8.43
C GLN A 56 9.84 -6.74 -8.11
N GLY A 57 9.01 -7.19 -9.05
CA GLY A 57 8.01 -8.23 -8.82
C GLY A 57 6.99 -7.83 -7.75
N VAL A 58 6.54 -8.80 -6.96
CA VAL A 58 5.56 -8.58 -5.89
C VAL A 58 6.06 -7.59 -4.82
N LEU A 59 7.38 -7.51 -4.58
CA LEU A 59 7.97 -6.56 -3.62
C LEU A 59 7.72 -5.10 -4.01
N GLY A 60 7.64 -4.79 -5.31
CA GLY A 60 7.30 -3.45 -5.81
C GLY A 60 5.85 -3.05 -5.55
N LEU A 61 4.98 -4.01 -5.22
CA LEU A 61 3.58 -3.78 -4.91
C LEU A 61 3.31 -3.68 -3.40
N ALA A 62 4.24 -4.19 -2.58
CA ALA A 62 4.15 -4.15 -1.13
C ALA A 62 4.09 -2.70 -0.60
N PHE A 63 3.43 -2.52 0.54
CA PHE A 63 3.32 -1.25 1.21
C PHE A 63 4.61 -0.98 2.02
N GLN A 64 5.57 -0.30 1.40
CA GLN A 64 6.88 0.01 2.02
C GLN A 64 6.84 1.05 3.17
N TYR A 65 5.66 1.47 3.64
CA TYR A 65 5.59 2.45 4.73
C TYR A 65 5.94 1.79 6.06
N GLN A 66 7.14 2.06 6.56
CA GLN A 66 7.61 1.57 7.87
C GLN A 66 7.19 2.47 9.05
N GLY A 67 6.17 3.32 8.88
CA GLY A 67 5.87 4.38 9.85
C GLY A 67 6.95 5.46 9.88
N SER A 68 6.65 6.63 10.45
CA SER A 68 7.75 7.43 10.98
C SER A 68 8.29 6.70 12.21
N THR A 69 9.60 6.56 12.35
CA THR A 69 10.20 6.28 13.65
C THR A 69 9.75 7.42 14.55
N GLY A 70 8.77 7.17 15.43
CA GLY A 70 8.20 8.20 16.28
C GLY A 70 9.34 8.94 16.97
N SER A 71 9.46 10.25 16.71
CA SER A 71 10.58 11.11 17.13
C SER A 71 10.67 11.30 18.65
N LEU A 72 9.85 10.58 19.42
CA LEU A 72 9.77 10.65 20.87
C LEU A 72 10.53 9.49 21.49
N THR A 73 11.56 9.83 22.26
CA THR A 73 12.25 8.88 23.13
C THR A 73 11.29 8.31 24.19
N PRO A 74 11.59 7.15 24.80
CA PRO A 74 10.75 6.58 25.86
C PRO A 74 10.45 7.58 26.98
N SER A 75 11.42 8.43 27.35
CA SER A 75 11.26 9.47 28.36
C SER A 75 10.30 10.57 27.91
N GLN A 76 10.40 11.03 26.66
CA GLN A 76 9.47 12.04 26.12
C GLN A 76 8.04 11.51 26.02
N ARG A 77 7.88 10.22 25.69
CA ARG A 77 6.59 9.54 25.66
C ARG A 77 5.98 9.42 27.06
N LEU A 78 6.80 9.16 28.07
CA LEU A 78 6.36 9.10 29.46
C LEU A 78 5.89 10.47 29.95
N VAL A 79 6.68 11.53 29.70
CA VAL A 79 6.33 12.91 30.10
C VAL A 79 5.01 13.36 29.46
N LEU A 80 4.81 13.09 28.16
CA LEU A 80 3.54 13.36 27.50
C LEU A 80 2.38 12.62 28.18
N ARG A 81 2.52 11.31 28.43
CA ARG A 81 1.48 10.51 29.11
C ARG A 81 1.16 11.03 30.51
N SER A 82 2.17 11.40 31.29
CA SER A 82 2.00 11.97 32.62
C SER A 82 1.28 13.33 32.58
N ASN A 83 1.63 14.17 31.60
CA ASN A 83 1.00 15.48 31.43
C ASN A 83 -0.47 15.38 30.99
N PHE A 84 -0.83 14.40 30.16
CA PHE A 84 -2.23 14.15 29.81
C PHE A 84 -3.05 13.64 30.99
N ALA A 85 -2.48 12.73 31.80
CA ALA A 85 -3.14 12.24 33.02
C ALA A 85 -3.39 13.36 34.05
N ALA A 86 -2.54 14.38 34.10
CA ALA A 86 -2.70 15.55 34.97
C ALA A 86 -3.75 16.57 34.45
N LEU A 87 -4.14 16.49 33.18
CA LEU A 87 -5.10 17.40 32.55
C LEU A 87 -6.54 16.86 32.55
N GLY A 88 -6.79 15.63 32.99
CA GLY A 88 -8.14 15.08 33.19
C GLY A 88 -8.98 14.96 31.92
N ILE A 89 -8.34 14.73 30.76
CA ILE A 89 -8.99 14.39 29.49
C ILE A 89 -8.65 12.95 29.14
#